data_AF-A0A1G9AVV8-F1
#
_entry.id   AF-A0A1G9AVV8-F1
#
_cell.length_a   1.000
_cell.length_b   1.000
_cell.length_c   1.000
_cell.angle_alpha   90.00
_cell.angle_beta   90.00
_cell.angle_gamma   90.00
#
_symmetry.space_group_name_H-M   'P 1'
#
loop_
_entity.id
_entity.type
_entity.pdbx_description
1 polymer ?
#
loop_
_entity_poly.entity_id
_entity_poly.type
_entity_poly.pdbx_seq_one_letter_code
_entity_poly.pdbx_strand_id
1 'polypeptide(L)'
;MFVKLLGRVVPAWVWAVVIGLVAAGGVGWWGVTAWEARIAEQEALAQELATMTANRDRWQQRTQQLLEQQRAAQERARQAEAAVAELQAALAERDADYREIQRRIRQAPAEDDGPVAPVLRQALEALP
;
A
#
# COMPACT_ATOMS: atom_id res chain seq x y z
N MET A 1 -21.11 -45.45 59.02
CA MET A 1 -20.75 -45.95 60.37
C MET A 1 -19.23 -46.13 60.56
N PHE A 2 -18.36 -45.46 59.78
CA PHE A 2 -16.90 -45.63 59.87
C PHE A 2 -16.14 -44.43 60.48
N VAL A 3 -16.79 -43.26 60.57
CA VAL A 3 -16.15 -42.04 61.10
C VAL A 3 -16.00 -42.05 62.63
N LYS A 4 -16.87 -42.78 63.34
CA LYS A 4 -16.85 -42.81 64.82
C LYS A 4 -15.79 -43.75 65.43
N LEU A 5 -15.22 -44.68 64.66
CA LEU A 5 -14.20 -45.61 65.18
C LEU A 5 -12.74 -45.13 65.01
N LEU A 6 -12.48 -44.20 64.08
CA LEU A 6 -11.13 -43.64 63.87
C LEU A 6 -10.75 -42.51 64.84
N GLY A 7 -11.74 -41.87 65.48
CA GLY A 7 -11.49 -40.71 66.37
C GLY A 7 -10.88 -41.04 67.73
N ARG A 8 -10.69 -42.32 68.08
CA ARG A 8 -10.27 -42.74 69.42
C ARG A 8 -8.79 -43.13 69.53
N VAL A 9 -8.04 -43.17 68.42
CA VAL A 9 -6.64 -43.63 68.38
C VAL A 9 -5.66 -42.54 67.94
N VAL A 10 -6.13 -41.51 67.21
CA VAL A 10 -5.26 -40.45 66.70
C VAL A 10 -5.51 -39.15 67.46
N PRO A 11 -4.50 -38.58 68.15
CA PRO A 11 -4.63 -37.32 68.87
C PRO A 11 -5.09 -36.16 67.97
N ALA A 12 -5.93 -35.26 68.49
CA ALA A 12 -6.45 -34.11 67.74
C ALA A 12 -5.37 -33.22 67.10
N TRP A 13 -4.17 -33.16 67.68
CA TRP A 13 -3.04 -32.41 67.12
C TRP A 13 -2.53 -32.99 65.79
N VAL A 14 -2.61 -34.31 65.60
CA VAL A 14 -2.21 -34.97 64.34
C VAL A 14 -3.14 -34.55 63.21
N TRP A 15 -4.45 -34.49 63.47
CA TRP A 15 -5.43 -33.98 62.50
C TRP A 15 -5.20 -32.51 62.18
N ALA A 16 -4.83 -31.68 63.17
CA ALA A 16 -4.50 -30.28 62.93
C ALA A 16 -3.27 -30.12 62.00
N VAL A 17 -2.24 -30.95 62.17
CA VAL A 17 -1.05 -30.95 61.29
C VAL A 17 -1.40 -31.38 59.87
N VAL A 18 -2.21 -32.43 59.72
CA VAL A 18 -2.65 -32.90 58.39
C VAL A 18 -3.48 -31.85 57.66
N ILE A 19 -4.42 -31.22 58.34
CA ILE A 19 -5.23 -30.14 57.76
C ILE A 19 -4.33 -28.95 57.40
N GLY A 20 -3.37 -28.60 58.25
CA GLY A 20 -2.39 -27.54 57.97
C GLY A 20 -1.56 -27.81 56.72
N LEU A 21 -1.09 -29.05 56.54
CA LEU A 21 -0.32 -29.46 55.35
C LEU A 21 -1.18 -29.47 54.08
N VAL A 22 -2.42 -29.94 54.16
CA VAL A 22 -3.37 -29.91 53.03
C VAL A 22 -3.72 -28.47 52.64
N ALA A 23 -3.95 -27.61 53.63
CA ALA A 23 -4.22 -26.19 53.39
C ALA A 23 -3.00 -25.48 52.78
N ALA A 24 -1.78 -25.74 53.29
CA ALA A 24 -0.55 -25.20 52.76
C ALA A 24 -0.29 -25.67 51.32
N GLY A 25 -0.50 -26.97 51.05
CA GLY A 25 -0.40 -27.54 49.70
C GLY A 25 -1.43 -26.96 48.74
N GLY A 26 -2.67 -26.77 49.19
CA GLY A 26 -3.75 -26.17 48.39
C GLY A 26 -3.51 -24.70 48.05
N VAL A 27 -3.01 -23.90 49.01
CA VAL A 27 -2.65 -22.49 48.77
C VAL A 27 -1.44 -22.36 47.86
N GLY A 28 -0.42 -23.22 48.03
CA GLY A 28 0.73 -23.28 47.13
C GLY A 28 0.34 -23.64 45.70
N TRP A 29 -0.51 -24.66 45.53
CA TRP A 29 -1.04 -25.07 44.23
C TRP A 29 -1.86 -23.98 43.55
N TRP A 30 -2.75 -23.31 44.29
CA TRP A 30 -3.53 -22.19 43.76
C TRP A 30 -2.66 -21.00 43.35
N GLY A 31 -1.59 -20.71 44.11
CA GLY A 31 -0.63 -19.67 43.76
C GLY A 31 0.10 -19.94 42.44
N VAL A 32 0.48 -21.20 42.17
CA VAL A 32 1.14 -21.61 40.92
C VAL A 32 0.20 -21.44 39.73
N THR A 33 -1.02 -21.96 39.81
CA THR A 33 -1.97 -21.87 38.69
C THR A 33 -2.44 -20.43 38.43
N ALA A 34 -2.58 -19.61 39.48
CA ALA A 34 -2.87 -18.18 39.33
C ALA A 34 -1.70 -17.40 38.72
N TRP A 35 -0.47 -17.79 38.99
CA TRP A 35 0.72 -17.19 38.39
C TRP A 35 0.85 -17.56 36.91
N GLU A 36 0.66 -18.84 36.57
CA GLU A 36 0.63 -19.32 35.18
C GLU A 36 -0.45 -18.61 34.36
N ALA A 37 -1.65 -18.44 34.92
CA ALA A 37 -2.74 -17.70 34.26
C ALA A 37 -2.37 -16.24 33.98
N ARG A 38 -1.70 -15.56 34.91
CA ARG A 38 -1.24 -14.18 34.73
C ARG A 38 -0.15 -14.06 33.66
N ILE A 39 0.74 -15.05 33.56
CA ILE A 39 1.74 -15.07 32.50
C ILE A 39 1.08 -15.28 31.14
N ALA A 40 0.15 -16.22 31.03
CA ALA A 40 -0.59 -16.45 29.79
C ALA A 40 -1.35 -15.19 29.32
N GLU A 41 -1.93 -14.43 30.25
CA GLU A 41 -2.60 -13.16 29.95
C GLU A 41 -1.61 -12.09 29.46
N GLN A 42 -0.45 -11.95 30.11
CA GLN A 42 0.62 -11.04 29.67
C GLN A 42 1.15 -11.39 28.28
N GLU A 43 1.35 -12.68 28.01
CA GLU A 43 1.80 -13.16 26.70
C GLU A 43 0.76 -12.90 25.61
N ALA A 44 -0.53 -13.11 25.90
CA ALA A 44 -1.62 -12.82 24.98
C ALA A 44 -1.69 -11.32 24.65
N LEU A 45 -1.58 -10.45 25.67
CA LEU A 45 -1.52 -9.00 25.48
C LEU A 45 -0.29 -8.56 24.68
N ALA A 46 0.88 -9.15 24.95
CA ALA A 46 2.10 -8.86 24.20
C ALA A 46 1.98 -9.27 22.73
N GLN A 47 1.37 -10.43 22.45
CA GLN A 47 1.08 -10.87 21.09
C GLN A 47 0.09 -9.93 20.40
N GLU A 48 -0.99 -9.55 21.08
CA GLU A 48 -1.97 -8.61 20.54
C GLU A 48 -1.31 -7.26 20.19
N LEU A 49 -0.53 -6.69 21.11
CA LEU A 49 0.24 -5.47 20.87
C LEU A 49 1.22 -5.62 19.69
N ALA A 50 1.91 -6.75 19.58
CA ALA A 50 2.80 -7.03 18.47
C ALA A 50 2.03 -7.06 17.13
N THR A 51 0.84 -7.68 17.10
CA THR A 51 0.00 -7.71 15.88
C THR A 51 -0.54 -6.33 15.52
N MET A 52 -0.98 -5.54 16.50
CA MET A 52 -1.44 -4.16 16.28
C MET A 52 -0.30 -3.28 15.76
N THR A 53 0.89 -3.43 16.33
CA THR A 53 2.10 -2.71 15.89
C THR A 53 2.47 -3.08 14.46
N ALA A 54 2.53 -4.38 14.16
CA ALA A 54 2.80 -4.86 12.80
C ALA A 54 1.73 -4.39 11.80
N ASN A 55 0.46 -4.33 12.20
CA ASN A 55 -0.62 -3.79 11.36
C ASN A 55 -0.41 -2.31 11.07
N ARG A 56 -0.15 -1.51 12.11
CA ARG A 56 0.13 -0.08 12.00
C ARG A 56 1.32 0.17 11.07
N ASP A 57 2.41 -0.57 11.25
CA ASP A 57 3.63 -0.39 10.46
C ASP A 57 3.39 -0.77 8.99
N ARG A 58 2.62 -1.85 8.73
CA ARG A 58 2.17 -2.22 7.37
C ARG A 58 1.28 -1.15 6.74
N TRP A 59 0.43 -0.48 7.52
CA TRP A 59 -0.38 0.62 7.03
C TRP A 59 0.47 1.84 6.69
N GLN A 60 1.38 2.23 7.58
CA GLN A 60 2.29 3.34 7.37
C GLN A 60 3.16 3.12 6.11
N GLN A 61 3.72 1.92 5.95
CA GLN A 61 4.51 1.57 4.78
C GLN A 61 3.69 1.64 3.50
N ARG A 62 2.46 1.10 3.48
CA ARG A 62 1.57 1.18 2.32
C ARG A 62 1.20 2.63 1.98
N THR A 63 0.91 3.46 2.99
CA THR A 63 0.60 4.87 2.77
C THR A 63 1.79 5.61 2.16
N GLN A 64 3.01 5.38 2.66
CA GLN A 64 4.22 5.97 2.08
C GLN A 64 4.42 5.55 0.63
N GLN A 65 4.29 4.24 0.34
CA GLN A 65 4.39 3.73 -1.03
C GLN A 65 3.35 4.35 -1.97
N LEU A 66 2.11 4.51 -1.52
CA LEU A 66 1.05 5.14 -2.32
C LEU A 66 1.33 6.62 -2.58
N LEU A 67 1.85 7.34 -1.59
CA LEU A 67 2.24 8.75 -1.75
C LEU A 67 3.39 8.90 -2.76
N GLU A 68 4.40 8.02 -2.70
CA GLU A 68 5.50 8.01 -3.66
C GLU A 68 5.00 7.68 -5.08
N GLN A 69 4.14 6.67 -5.22
CA GLN A 69 3.53 6.32 -6.51
C GLN A 69 2.70 7.48 -7.07
N GLN A 70 1.92 8.16 -6.23
CA GLN A 70 1.13 9.31 -6.65
C GLN A 70 2.02 10.46 -7.12
N ARG A 71 3.11 10.78 -6.38
CA ARG A 71 4.07 11.80 -6.80
C ARG A 71 4.73 11.44 -8.13
N ALA A 72 5.17 10.19 -8.29
CA ALA A 72 5.75 9.73 -9.54
C ALA A 72 4.75 9.79 -10.70
N ALA A 73 3.48 9.45 -10.47
CA ALA A 73 2.43 9.55 -11.48
C ALA A 73 2.15 11.01 -11.88
N GLN A 74 2.08 11.93 -10.91
CA GLN A 74 1.91 13.36 -11.19
C GLN A 74 3.09 13.93 -11.98
N GLU A 75 4.31 13.52 -11.65
CA GLU A 75 5.49 13.97 -12.39
C GLU A 75 5.48 13.46 -13.83
N ARG A 76 5.16 12.18 -14.06
CA ARG A 76 5.00 11.63 -15.41
C ARG A 76 3.89 12.33 -16.19
N ALA A 77 2.78 12.66 -15.54
CA ALA A 77 1.67 13.39 -16.17
C ALA A 77 2.12 14.78 -16.63
N ARG A 78 2.82 15.53 -15.78
CA ARG A 78 3.38 16.85 -16.15
C ARG A 78 4.36 16.77 -17.31
N GLN A 79 5.23 15.76 -17.31
CA GLN A 79 6.18 15.54 -18.41
C GLN A 79 5.46 15.19 -19.72
N ALA A 80 4.41 14.37 -19.65
CA ALA A 80 3.60 14.04 -20.81
C ALA A 80 2.83 15.26 -21.34
N GLU A 81 2.24 16.07 -20.47
CA GLU A 81 1.58 17.32 -20.84
C GLU A 81 2.55 18.30 -21.52
N ALA A 82 3.77 18.44 -20.99
CA ALA A 82 4.81 19.26 -21.60
C ALA A 82 5.21 18.74 -22.99
N ALA A 83 5.42 17.43 -23.14
CA ALA A 83 5.75 16.82 -24.43
C ALA A 83 4.62 16.98 -25.46
N VAL A 84 3.35 16.89 -25.03
CA VAL A 84 2.20 17.15 -25.91
C VAL A 84 2.17 18.61 -26.35
N ALA A 85 2.41 19.56 -25.44
CA ALA A 85 2.47 20.97 -25.78
C ALA A 85 3.61 21.28 -26.77
N GLU A 86 4.79 20.69 -26.56
CA GLU A 86 5.92 20.80 -27.48
C GLU A 86 5.60 20.24 -28.88
N LEU A 87 4.97 19.05 -28.93
CA LEU A 87 4.56 18.45 -30.19
C LEU A 87 3.52 19.32 -30.93
N GLN A 88 2.54 19.87 -30.21
CA GLN A 88 1.54 20.76 -30.79
C GLN A 88 2.16 22.03 -31.35
N ALA A 89 3.15 22.61 -30.64
CA ALA A 89 3.89 23.77 -31.13
C ALA A 89 4.66 23.44 -32.42
N ALA A 90 5.37 22.31 -32.45
CA ALA A 90 6.10 21.86 -33.63
C ALA A 90 5.18 21.58 -34.84
N LEU A 91 3.99 20.99 -34.59
CA LEU A 91 3.00 20.77 -35.65
C LEU A 91 2.45 22.11 -36.18
N ALA A 92 2.14 23.06 -35.30
CA ALA A 92 1.65 24.37 -35.70
C ALA A 92 2.68 25.15 -36.53
N GLU A 93 3.97 25.03 -36.20
CA GLU A 93 5.06 25.61 -36.99
C GLU A 93 5.14 24.98 -38.39
N ARG A 94 5.11 23.64 -38.47
CA ARG A 94 5.11 22.94 -39.77
C ARG A 94 3.88 23.24 -40.62
N ASP A 95 2.71 23.39 -40.01
CA ASP A 95 1.48 23.79 -40.71
C ASP A 95 1.55 25.24 -41.20
N ALA A 96 2.24 26.14 -40.49
CA ALA A 96 2.50 27.49 -40.95
C ALA A 96 3.45 27.50 -42.16
N ASP A 97 4.54 26.75 -42.09
CA ASP A 97 5.50 26.59 -43.18
C ASP A 97 4.85 25.99 -44.42
N TYR A 98 4.05 24.94 -44.25
CA TYR A 98 3.34 24.30 -45.35
C TYR A 98 2.35 25.26 -46.03
N ARG A 99 1.59 26.05 -45.25
CA ARG A 99 0.70 27.08 -45.79
C ARG A 99 1.47 28.17 -46.53
N GLU A 100 2.64 28.56 -46.05
CA GLU A 100 3.50 29.53 -46.72
C GLU A 100 4.03 28.99 -48.06
N ILE A 101 4.51 27.76 -48.08
CA ILE A 101 4.96 27.08 -49.31
C ILE A 101 3.80 26.99 -50.31
N GLN A 102 2.63 26.55 -49.88
CA GLN A 102 1.45 26.49 -50.75
C GLN A 102 1.03 27.87 -51.28
N ARG A 103 1.15 28.93 -50.47
CA ARG A 103 0.89 30.31 -50.92
C ARG A 103 1.88 30.72 -52.01
N ARG A 104 3.17 30.47 -51.83
CA ARG A 104 4.20 30.76 -52.84
C ARG A 104 3.95 29.99 -54.14
N ILE A 105 3.62 28.70 -54.06
CA ILE A 105 3.30 27.87 -55.24
C ILE A 105 2.09 28.42 -56.02
N ARG A 106 1.05 28.88 -55.31
CA ARG A 106 -0.14 29.48 -55.94
C ARG A 106 0.12 30.86 -56.55
N GLN A 107 1.03 31.63 -55.96
CA GLN A 107 1.37 32.99 -56.42
C GLN A 107 2.45 33.00 -57.51
N ALA A 108 3.14 31.88 -57.74
CA ALA A 108 4.15 31.77 -58.78
C ALA A 108 3.52 31.95 -60.18
N PRO A 109 4.06 32.85 -61.04
CA PRO A 109 3.56 33.03 -62.40
C PRO A 109 3.71 31.74 -63.22
N ALA A 110 2.76 31.50 -64.14
CA ALA A 110 2.82 30.33 -65.03
C ALA A 110 4.00 30.35 -66.02
N GLU A 111 4.72 31.47 -66.12
CA GLU A 111 5.90 31.65 -66.96
C GLU A 111 7.18 31.08 -66.32
N ASP A 112 7.20 30.94 -64.98
CA ASP A 112 8.29 30.29 -64.23
C ASP A 112 8.07 28.77 -64.05
N ASP A 113 6.93 28.26 -64.50
CA ASP A 113 6.59 26.84 -64.48
C ASP A 113 7.33 26.12 -65.63
N GLY A 114 8.34 25.31 -65.29
CA GLY A 114 8.96 24.40 -66.25
C GLY A 114 7.91 23.45 -66.88
N PRO A 115 8.19 22.82 -68.03
CA PRO A 115 7.18 22.10 -68.84
C PRO A 115 6.36 21.01 -68.14
N VAL A 116 6.74 20.57 -66.94
CA VAL A 116 6.06 19.54 -66.13
C VAL A 116 5.23 20.14 -64.97
N ALA A 117 5.47 21.40 -64.59
CA ALA A 117 4.83 22.04 -63.45
C ALA A 117 3.30 22.24 -63.57
N PRO A 118 2.70 22.50 -64.75
CA PRO A 118 1.25 22.59 -64.90
C PRO A 118 0.52 21.29 -64.57
N VAL A 119 1.13 20.15 -64.92
CA VAL A 119 0.58 18.81 -64.66
C VAL A 119 0.66 18.47 -63.17
N LEU A 120 1.76 18.85 -62.51
CA LEU A 120 1.94 18.70 -61.06
C LEU A 120 0.99 19.61 -60.27
N ARG A 121 0.73 20.83 -60.74
CA ARG A 121 -0.23 21.77 -60.14
C ARG A 121 -1.66 21.21 -60.20
N GLN A 122 -2.08 20.69 -61.37
CA GLN A 122 -3.38 20.02 -61.51
C GLN A 122 -3.51 18.78 -60.62
N ALA A 123 -2.45 17.98 -60.50
CA ALA A 123 -2.47 16.79 -59.64
C ALA A 123 -2.58 17.14 -58.15
N LEU A 124 -1.96 18.24 -57.70
CA LEU A 124 -2.05 18.73 -56.32
C LEU A 124 -3.40 19.38 -56.00
N GLU A 125 -3.99 20.10 -56.96
CA GLU A 125 -5.31 20.73 -56.80
C GLU A 125 -6.47 19.71 -56.88
N ALA A 126 -6.25 18.54 -57.48
CA ALA A 126 -7.24 17.47 -57.60
C ALA A 126 -7.26 16.48 -56.41
N LEU A 127 -6.39 16.66 -55.41
CA LEU A 127 -6.40 15.84 -54.19
C LEU A 127 -7.51 16.34 -53.22
N PRO A 128 -8.31 15.42 -52.63
CA PRO A 128 -9.44 15.76 -51.76
C PRO A 128 -9.03 16.36 -50.41
#